data_AF-A0A354GW26-F1
#
_entry.id   AF-A0A354GW26-F1
#
_cell.length_a   1.000
_cell.length_b   1.000
_cell.length_c   1.000
_cell.angle_alpha   90.00
_cell.angle_beta   90.00
_cell.angle_gamma   90.00
#
_symmetry.space_group_name_H-M   'P 1'
#
loop_
_entity.id
_entity.type
_entity.pdbx_description
1 polymer ?
#
loop_
_entity_poly.entity_id
_entity_poly.type
_entity_poly.pdbx_seq_one_letter_code
_entity_poly.pdbx_strand_id
1 'polypeptide(L)'
;MPATLDLLAVRRFTDDLNERLRQCDNGEGMFCSNLSATIDHYVQLCGELRAYVNHWARAIFTGQTAFDQAVEDLLKEEARRLLHRSKRLAAQGRAMDGMCYVLPGLNPLHCHLADLGYLLENWVSPRLSVSPAPRVRLSHAAEQQVMERIGKLSALPADWRPNDPEQRALFPRQREK
;
A
#
# COMPACT_ATOMS: atom_id res chain seq x y z
N MET A 1 1.45 -12.44 15.14
CA MET A 1 0.09 -12.67 14.60
C MET A 1 -0.08 -11.72 13.42
N PRO A 2 -0.31 -12.18 12.18
CA PRO A 2 -0.50 -11.26 11.07
C PRO A 2 -1.85 -10.57 11.29
N ALA A 3 -1.84 -9.24 11.39
CA ALA A 3 -3.06 -8.46 11.34
C ALA A 3 -3.69 -8.69 9.97
N THR A 4 -4.76 -9.47 9.91
CA THR A 4 -5.50 -9.65 8.67
C THR A 4 -6.07 -8.30 8.27
N LEU A 5 -5.57 -7.73 7.17
CA LEU A 5 -6.16 -6.58 6.49
C LEU A 5 -7.42 -7.04 5.73
N ASP A 6 -8.32 -7.70 6.46
CA ASP A 6 -9.61 -8.12 5.95
C ASP A 6 -10.58 -6.93 5.88
N LEU A 7 -11.72 -7.13 5.23
CA LEU A 7 -12.74 -6.09 5.06
C LEU A 7 -13.17 -5.43 6.37
N LEU A 8 -13.16 -6.17 7.47
CA LEU A 8 -13.56 -5.66 8.78
C LEU A 8 -12.48 -4.76 9.38
N ALA A 9 -11.20 -5.12 9.24
CA ALA A 9 -10.08 -4.26 9.62
C ALA A 9 -10.05 -2.97 8.79
N VAL A 10 -10.29 -3.06 7.48
CA VAL A 10 -10.35 -1.87 6.61
C VAL A 10 -11.52 -0.98 6.99
N ARG A 11 -12.71 -1.56 7.23
CA ARG A 11 -13.88 -0.80 7.69
C ARG A 11 -13.61 -0.05 8.99
N ARG A 12 -13.02 -0.71 9.99
CA ARG A 12 -12.65 -0.06 11.26
C ARG A 12 -11.72 1.13 11.04
N PHE A 13 -10.73 0.97 10.16
CA PHE A 13 -9.81 2.06 9.82
C PHE A 13 -10.56 3.22 9.12
N THR A 14 -11.41 2.92 8.14
CA THR A 14 -12.15 3.96 7.42
C THR A 14 -13.23 4.62 8.28
N ASP A 15 -13.82 3.89 9.22
CA ASP A 15 -14.79 4.41 10.18
C ASP A 15 -14.12 5.37 11.17
N ASP A 16 -12.94 5.02 11.70
CA ASP A 16 -12.11 5.91 12.54
C ASP A 16 -11.69 7.18 11.78
N LEU A 17 -11.20 7.01 10.54
CA LEU A 17 -10.83 8.13 9.68
C LEU A 17 -12.01 9.07 9.44
N ASN A 18 -13.19 8.52 9.16
CA ASN A 18 -14.41 9.30 8.94
C ASN A 18 -14.91 9.98 10.21
N GLU A 19 -14.79 9.33 11.36
CA GLU A 19 -15.17 9.91 12.64
C GLU A 19 -14.28 11.11 12.98
N ARG A 20 -12.97 10.99 12.80
CA ARG A 20 -12.01 12.10 12.96
C ARG A 20 -12.24 13.24 11.98
N LEU A 21 -12.76 12.96 10.78
CA LEU A 21 -13.18 14.00 9.84
C LEU A 21 -14.44 14.73 10.34
N ARG A 22 -15.46 13.99 10.82
CA ARG A 22 -16.71 14.57 11.33
C ARG A 22 -16.49 15.46 12.55
N GLN A 23 -15.62 15.04 13.46
CA GLN A 23 -15.23 15.83 14.63
C GLN A 23 -14.76 17.23 14.23
N CYS A 24 -13.97 17.33 13.15
CA CYS A 24 -13.55 18.63 12.61
C CYS A 24 -14.66 19.39 11.89
N ASP A 25 -15.52 18.72 11.12
CA ASP A 25 -16.61 19.36 10.39
C ASP A 25 -17.69 19.94 11.33
N ASN A 26 -17.93 19.29 12.48
CA ASN A 26 -18.92 19.70 13.48
C ASN A 26 -18.39 20.72 14.50
N GLY A 27 -17.09 21.07 14.45
CA GLY A 27 -16.44 21.87 15.49
C GLY A 27 -16.31 21.14 16.83
N GLU A 28 -16.51 19.83 16.84
CA GLU A 28 -16.44 18.96 18.01
C GLU A 28 -15.04 18.34 18.09
N GLY A 29 -14.12 19.00 18.80
CA GLY A 29 -12.78 18.46 19.07
C GLY A 29 -11.69 19.52 19.02
N MET A 30 -10.69 19.41 19.90
CA MET A 30 -9.60 20.40 19.99
C MET A 30 -8.68 20.41 18.76
N PHE A 31 -8.72 19.35 17.95
CA PHE A 31 -7.84 19.14 16.78
C PHE A 31 -8.10 20.12 15.63
N CYS A 32 -9.28 20.73 15.56
CA CYS A 32 -9.67 21.68 14.50
C CYS A 32 -10.11 23.03 15.05
N SER A 33 -9.49 23.46 16.15
CA SER A 33 -9.79 24.72 16.84
C SER A 33 -9.55 25.98 16.01
N ASN A 34 -8.71 25.91 14.97
CA ASN A 34 -8.46 26.98 14.02
C ASN A 34 -8.02 26.40 12.67
N LEU A 35 -7.97 27.26 11.65
CA LEU A 35 -7.64 26.86 10.28
C LEU A 35 -6.27 26.15 10.15
N SER A 36 -5.25 26.60 10.88
CA SER A 36 -3.93 25.93 10.85
C SER A 36 -4.02 24.51 11.41
N ALA A 37 -4.67 24.36 12.57
CA ALA A 37 -4.89 23.06 13.19
C ALA A 37 -5.72 22.12 12.30
N THR A 38 -6.74 22.66 11.62
CA THR A 38 -7.51 21.90 10.63
C THR A 38 -6.65 21.44 9.46
N ILE A 39 -5.78 22.31 8.94
CA ILE A 39 -4.86 21.94 7.84
C ILE A 39 -3.91 20.82 8.29
N ASP A 40 -3.31 20.95 9.48
CA ASP A 40 -2.39 19.94 10.02
C ASP A 40 -3.08 18.59 10.27
N HIS A 41 -4.33 18.61 10.74
CA HIS A 41 -5.15 17.39 10.88
C HIS A 41 -5.38 16.70 9.52
N TYR A 42 -5.70 17.48 8.49
CA TYR A 42 -5.89 16.95 7.14
C TYR A 42 -4.59 16.43 6.51
N VAL A 43 -3.44 17.05 6.82
CA VAL A 43 -2.11 16.52 6.47
C VAL A 43 -1.94 15.12 7.05
N GLN A 44 -2.21 14.96 8.35
CA GLN A 44 -2.09 13.67 9.04
C GLN A 44 -3.00 12.61 8.42
N LEU A 45 -4.29 12.91 8.23
CA LEU A 45 -5.26 11.98 7.66
C LEU A 45 -4.89 11.52 6.25
N CYS A 46 -4.42 12.44 5.40
CA CYS A 46 -3.98 12.08 4.05
C CYS A 46 -2.74 11.18 4.08
N GLY A 47 -1.79 11.46 4.97
CA GLY A 47 -0.60 10.64 5.19
C GLY A 47 -0.95 9.23 5.65
N GLU A 48 -1.85 9.10 6.63
CA GLU A 48 -2.30 7.83 7.19
C GLU A 48 -3.03 6.98 6.14
N LEU A 49 -3.97 7.55 5.40
CA LEU A 49 -4.69 6.81 4.35
C LEU A 49 -3.73 6.32 3.26
N ARG A 50 -2.80 7.17 2.81
CA ARG A 50 -1.77 6.77 1.84
C ARG A 50 -0.91 5.62 2.36
N ALA A 51 -0.45 5.72 3.61
CA ALA A 51 0.36 4.67 4.24
C ALA A 51 -0.42 3.35 4.34
N TYR A 52 -1.70 3.43 4.71
CA TYR A 52 -2.58 2.27 4.81
C TYR A 52 -2.80 1.59 3.45
N VAL A 53 -3.11 2.35 2.40
CA VAL A 53 -3.28 1.81 1.04
C VAL A 53 -2.01 1.14 0.55
N ASN A 54 -0.83 1.76 0.78
CA ASN A 54 0.45 1.16 0.41
C ASN A 54 0.73 -0.13 1.18
N HIS A 55 0.39 -0.17 2.47
CA HIS A 55 0.55 -1.35 3.29
C HIS A 55 -0.35 -2.50 2.82
N TRP A 56 -1.63 -2.20 2.54
CA TRP A 56 -2.59 -3.15 1.98
C TRP A 56 -2.14 -3.69 0.62
N ALA A 57 -1.73 -2.81 -0.30
CA ALA A 57 -1.24 -3.20 -1.61
C ALA A 57 -0.02 -4.13 -1.49
N ARG A 58 0.95 -3.78 -0.63
CA ARG A 58 2.13 -4.61 -0.37
C ARG A 58 1.77 -5.97 0.22
N ALA A 59 0.79 -6.03 1.13
CA ALA A 59 0.32 -7.28 1.71
C ALA A 59 -0.29 -8.22 0.65
N ILE A 60 -1.03 -7.67 -0.31
CA ILE A 60 -1.55 -8.43 -1.45
C ILE A 60 -0.42 -8.90 -2.36
N PHE A 61 0.47 -8.00 -2.76
CA PHE A 61 1.58 -8.34 -3.67
C PHE A 61 2.53 -9.39 -3.09
N THR A 62 2.75 -9.39 -1.78
CA THR A 62 3.58 -10.39 -1.09
C THR A 62 2.83 -11.69 -0.75
N GLY A 63 1.52 -11.74 -1.05
CA GLY A 63 0.66 -12.89 -0.73
C GLY A 63 0.40 -13.08 0.77
N GLN A 64 0.61 -12.04 1.58
CA GLN A 64 0.27 -12.03 3.01
C GLN A 64 -1.23 -11.91 3.24
N THR A 65 -1.96 -11.33 2.29
CA THR A 65 -3.42 -11.18 2.33
C THR A 65 -3.98 -11.44 0.93
N ALA A 66 -5.18 -12.01 0.86
CA ALA A 66 -5.88 -12.20 -0.41
C ALA A 66 -6.42 -10.87 -0.93
N PHE A 67 -6.46 -10.69 -2.25
CA PHE A 67 -7.14 -9.55 -2.85
C PHE A 67 -8.65 -9.66 -2.61
N ASP A 68 -9.25 -8.57 -2.16
CA ASP A 68 -10.70 -8.41 -1.98
C ASP A 68 -11.14 -7.12 -2.69
N GLN A 69 -12.03 -7.27 -3.67
CA GLN A 69 -12.56 -6.16 -4.46
C GLN A 69 -13.33 -5.15 -3.58
N ALA A 70 -14.06 -5.63 -2.57
CA ALA A 70 -14.82 -4.75 -1.68
C ALA A 70 -13.89 -3.88 -0.82
N VAL A 71 -12.71 -4.40 -0.47
CA VAL A 71 -11.68 -3.61 0.23
C VAL A 71 -11.11 -2.54 -0.68
N GLU A 72 -10.78 -2.91 -1.92
CA GLU A 72 -10.29 -1.96 -2.92
C GLU A 72 -11.30 -0.82 -3.15
N ASP A 73 -12.56 -1.16 -3.39
CA ASP A 73 -13.61 -0.19 -3.69
C ASP A 73 -13.80 0.79 -2.51
N LEU A 74 -13.79 0.27 -1.28
CA LEU A 74 -13.87 1.09 -0.07
C LEU A 74 -12.67 2.03 0.06
N LEU A 75 -11.44 1.55 -0.13
CA LEU A 75 -10.24 2.39 -0.05
C LEU A 75 -10.22 3.47 -1.14
N LYS A 76 -10.62 3.14 -2.38
CA LYS A 76 -10.74 4.11 -3.47
C LYS A 76 -11.77 5.20 -3.15
N GLU A 77 -12.92 4.80 -2.63
CA GLU A 77 -14.00 5.72 -2.28
C GLU A 77 -13.56 6.69 -1.18
N GLU A 78 -12.97 6.18 -0.10
CA GLU A 78 -12.48 7.01 1.00
C GLU A 78 -11.32 7.92 0.59
N ALA A 79 -10.41 7.44 -0.28
CA ALA A 79 -9.36 8.28 -0.84
C ALA A 79 -9.91 9.42 -1.71
N ARG A 80 -10.93 9.18 -2.53
CA ARG A 80 -11.60 10.23 -3.32
C ARG A 80 -12.29 11.25 -2.42
N ARG A 81 -13.02 10.79 -1.40
CA ARG A 81 -13.70 11.67 -0.44
C ARG A 81 -12.71 12.56 0.29
N LEU A 82 -11.66 11.97 0.85
CA LEU A 82 -10.63 12.71 1.56
C LEU A 82 -9.92 13.70 0.63
N LEU A 83 -9.55 13.29 -0.59
CA LEU A 83 -8.91 14.16 -1.58
C LEU A 83 -9.80 15.37 -1.90
N HIS A 84 -11.10 15.16 -2.12
CA HIS A 84 -12.04 16.24 -2.44
C HIS A 84 -12.16 17.24 -1.30
N ARG A 85 -12.36 16.77 -0.06
CA ARG A 85 -12.44 17.64 1.13
C ARG A 85 -11.14 18.41 1.36
N SER A 86 -10.01 17.71 1.27
CA SER A 86 -8.69 18.29 1.45
C SER A 86 -8.37 19.37 0.40
N LYS A 87 -8.77 19.18 -0.86
CA LYS A 87 -8.63 20.20 -1.92
C LYS A 87 -9.44 21.47 -1.60
N ARG A 88 -10.66 21.32 -1.09
CA ARG A 88 -11.49 22.46 -0.66
C ARG A 88 -10.83 23.23 0.48
N LEU A 89 -10.35 22.53 1.50
CA LEU A 89 -9.64 23.14 2.63
C LEU A 89 -8.36 23.85 2.17
N ALA A 90 -7.56 23.23 1.32
CA ALA A 90 -6.33 23.83 0.79
C ALA A 90 -6.62 25.09 -0.05
N ALA A 91 -7.71 25.10 -0.83
CA ALA A 91 -8.12 26.29 -1.58
C ALA A 91 -8.53 27.44 -0.65
N GLN A 92 -9.28 27.13 0.41
CA GLN A 92 -9.64 28.10 1.45
C GLN A 92 -8.40 28.64 2.16
N GLY A 93 -7.48 27.75 2.58
CA GLY A 93 -6.25 28.15 3.24
C GLY A 93 -5.38 29.05 2.36
N ARG A 94 -5.21 28.71 1.07
CA ARG A 94 -4.47 29.57 0.12
C ARG A 94 -5.08 30.95 -0.08
N ALA A 95 -6.40 31.06 -0.03
CA ALA A 95 -7.07 32.36 -0.12
C ALA A 95 -6.82 33.26 1.12
N MET A 96 -6.43 32.66 2.25
CA MET A 96 -6.19 33.34 3.53
C MET A 96 -4.71 33.47 3.90
N ASP A 97 -3.84 32.68 3.28
CA ASP A 97 -2.39 32.68 3.49
C ASP A 97 -1.75 33.99 3.01
N GLY A 98 -0.88 34.58 3.83
CA GLY A 98 -0.16 35.83 3.52
C GLY A 98 -0.95 37.13 3.71
N MET A 99 -2.27 37.09 3.82
CA MET A 99 -3.09 38.28 4.13
C MET A 99 -3.23 38.54 5.63
N CYS A 100 -3.49 37.47 6.41
CA CYS A 100 -3.69 37.57 7.86
C CYS A 100 -3.03 36.43 8.66
N TYR A 101 -2.61 35.34 8.00
CA TYR A 101 -2.12 34.12 8.64
C TYR A 101 -0.92 33.56 7.88
N VAL A 102 -0.04 32.88 8.61
CA VAL A 102 0.99 32.00 8.06
C VAL A 102 0.50 30.57 8.28
N LEU A 103 0.26 29.82 7.21
CA LEU A 103 -0.31 28.47 7.29
C LEU A 103 0.72 27.40 6.84
N PRO A 104 1.66 27.00 7.73
CA PRO A 104 2.79 26.14 7.37
C PRO A 104 2.36 24.76 6.83
N GLY A 105 1.22 24.24 7.30
CA GLY A 105 0.67 22.96 6.86
C GLY A 105 0.17 22.92 5.41
N LEU A 106 0.04 24.07 4.72
CA LEU A 106 -0.45 24.10 3.33
C LEU A 106 0.49 23.40 2.35
N ASN A 107 1.80 23.53 2.54
CA ASN A 107 2.79 22.90 1.69
C ASN A 107 2.78 21.36 1.86
N PRO A 108 2.89 20.81 3.08
CA PRO A 108 2.68 19.38 3.32
C PRO A 108 1.34 18.87 2.78
N LEU A 109 0.25 19.62 2.99
CA LEU A 109 -1.07 19.23 2.48
C LEU A 109 -1.06 19.13 0.96
N HIS A 110 -0.45 20.11 0.28
CA HIS A 110 -0.32 20.08 -1.18
C HIS A 110 0.45 18.85 -1.68
N CYS A 111 1.54 18.47 -1.01
CA CYS A 111 2.27 17.24 -1.34
C CYS A 111 1.38 16.00 -1.21
N HIS A 112 0.66 15.87 -0.08
CA HIS A 112 -0.25 14.75 0.13
C HIS A 112 -1.42 14.71 -0.86
N LEU A 113 -1.95 15.87 -1.24
CA LEU A 113 -2.98 15.99 -2.28
C LEU A 113 -2.47 15.49 -3.64
N ALA A 114 -1.23 15.85 -4.00
CA ALA A 114 -0.61 15.39 -5.23
C ALA A 114 -0.37 13.87 -5.19
N ASP A 115 0.12 13.34 -4.07
CA ASP A 115 0.33 11.91 -3.88
C ASP A 115 -0.97 11.10 -3.98
N LEU A 116 -2.04 11.55 -3.30
CA LEU A 116 -3.35 10.88 -3.35
C LEU A 116 -3.98 10.99 -4.74
N GLY A 117 -3.85 12.15 -5.40
CA GLY A 117 -4.28 12.32 -6.78
C GLY A 117 -3.57 11.35 -7.72
N TYR A 118 -2.24 11.29 -7.65
CA TYR A 118 -1.43 10.37 -8.44
C TYR A 118 -1.79 8.90 -8.17
N LEU A 119 -1.98 8.54 -6.91
CA LEU A 119 -2.37 7.19 -6.49
C LEU A 119 -3.73 6.78 -7.08
N LEU A 120 -4.70 7.69 -7.13
CA LEU A 120 -6.03 7.43 -7.69
C LEU A 120 -6.02 7.38 -9.22
N GLU A 121 -5.27 8.26 -9.87
CA GLU A 121 -5.15 8.30 -11.34
C GLU A 121 -4.41 7.09 -11.90
N ASN A 122 -3.39 6.62 -11.17
CA ASN A 122 -2.54 5.51 -11.55
C ASN A 122 -2.88 4.23 -10.78
N TRP A 123 -4.11 4.12 -10.26
CA TRP A 123 -4.52 2.97 -9.48
C TRP A 123 -4.56 1.71 -10.37
N VAL A 124 -3.67 0.76 -10.10
CA VAL A 124 -3.68 -0.55 -10.75
C VAL A 124 -4.27 -1.57 -9.78
N SER A 125 -5.45 -2.09 -10.11
CA SER A 125 -6.06 -3.17 -9.34
C SER A 125 -5.16 -4.40 -9.39
N PRO A 126 -4.76 -4.98 -8.24
CA PRO A 126 -3.99 -6.21 -8.22
C PRO A 126 -4.72 -7.31 -8.99
N ARG A 127 -4.18 -7.69 -10.14
CA ARG A 127 -4.64 -8.88 -10.86
C ARG A 127 -3.89 -10.06 -10.31
N LEU A 128 -4.60 -11.12 -9.96
CA LEU A 128 -3.98 -12.42 -9.72
C LEU A 128 -3.31 -12.85 -11.03
N SER A 129 -2.00 -12.60 -11.16
CA SER A 129 -1.19 -13.01 -12.33
C SER A 129 -1.16 -14.54 -12.50
N VAL A 130 -1.49 -15.22 -11.43
CA VAL A 130 -1.87 -16.62 -11.33
C VAL A 130 -3.00 -16.64 -10.30
N SER A 131 -4.15 -17.24 -10.64
CA SER A 131 -5.02 -17.78 -9.58
C SER A 131 -4.12 -18.48 -8.58
N PRO A 132 -4.37 -18.40 -7.27
CA PRO A 132 -3.71 -19.32 -6.37
C PRO A 132 -4.13 -20.71 -6.85
N ALA A 133 -3.30 -21.36 -7.68
CA ALA A 133 -3.05 -22.76 -7.46
C ALA A 133 -2.68 -22.75 -5.98
N PRO A 134 -3.52 -23.35 -5.11
CA PRO A 134 -3.29 -23.29 -3.68
C PRO A 134 -1.79 -23.56 -3.48
N ARG A 135 -1.14 -22.86 -2.57
CA ARG A 135 0.13 -23.37 -2.02
C ARG A 135 -0.24 -24.65 -1.27
N VAL A 136 -0.62 -25.68 -2.01
CA VAL A 136 -0.93 -27.02 -1.53
C VAL A 136 0.37 -27.40 -0.89
N ARG A 137 0.34 -27.66 0.43
CA ARG A 137 1.42 -28.42 1.04
C ARG A 137 1.58 -29.64 0.16
N LEU A 138 2.71 -29.72 -0.58
CA LEU A 138 3.04 -30.88 -1.38
C LEU A 138 2.80 -32.08 -0.47
N SER A 139 1.93 -33.00 -0.91
CA SER A 139 1.78 -34.24 -0.18
C SER A 139 3.15 -34.90 -0.13
N HIS A 140 3.44 -35.67 0.92
CA HIS A 140 4.71 -36.36 1.04
C HIS A 140 5.04 -37.20 -0.21
N ALA A 141 4.01 -37.75 -0.87
CA ALA A 141 4.14 -38.45 -2.14
C ALA A 141 4.55 -37.54 -3.31
N ALA A 142 3.99 -36.33 -3.39
CA ALA A 142 4.35 -35.35 -4.41
C ALA A 142 5.76 -34.79 -4.19
N GLU A 143 6.17 -34.59 -2.94
CA GLU A 143 7.53 -34.21 -2.57
C GLU A 143 8.55 -35.30 -2.96
N GLN A 144 8.24 -36.57 -2.67
CA GLN A 144 9.06 -37.70 -3.10
C GLN A 144 9.16 -37.79 -4.64
N GLN A 145 8.08 -37.59 -5.37
CA GLN A 145 8.12 -37.56 -6.84
C GLN A 145 8.97 -36.40 -7.38
N VAL A 146 8.90 -35.22 -6.76
CA VAL A 146 9.74 -34.09 -7.13
C VAL A 146 11.21 -34.42 -6.88
N MET A 147 11.54 -34.97 -5.71
CA MET A 147 12.91 -35.37 -5.38
C MET A 147 13.43 -36.48 -6.29
N GLU A 148 12.58 -37.44 -6.67
CA GLU A 148 12.94 -38.50 -7.62
C GLU A 148 13.20 -37.91 -9.02
N ARG A 149 12.39 -36.94 -9.46
CA ARG A 149 12.61 -36.24 -10.74
C ARG A 149 13.88 -35.40 -10.71
N ILE A 150 14.17 -34.71 -9.60
CA ILE A 150 15.43 -33.99 -9.40
C ILE A 150 16.62 -34.97 -9.44
N GLY A 151 16.51 -36.13 -8.80
CA GLY A 151 17.53 -37.18 -8.85
C GLY A 151 17.74 -37.79 -10.24
N LYS A 152 16.72 -37.72 -11.11
CA LYS A 152 16.79 -38.14 -12.52
C LYS A 152 17.31 -37.03 -13.44
N LEU A 153 17.48 -35.80 -12.97
CA LEU A 153 18.09 -34.75 -13.77
C LEU A 153 19.55 -35.14 -14.03
N SER A 154 19.94 -35.03 -15.30
CA SER A 154 21.32 -35.23 -15.71
C SER A 154 22.21 -34.27 -14.92
N ALA A 155 23.33 -34.76 -14.42
CA ALA A 155 24.36 -33.87 -13.90
C ALA A 155 24.68 -32.83 -14.98
N LEU A 156 24.79 -31.56 -14.57
CA LEU A 156 25.22 -30.52 -15.50
C LEU A 156 26.57 -30.91 -16.11
N PRO A 157 26.79 -30.66 -17.41
CA PRO A 157 28.09 -30.85 -18.04
C PRO A 157 29.19 -30.16 -17.22
N ALA A 158 30.38 -30.77 -17.14
CA ALA A 158 31.48 -30.24 -16.33
C ALA A 158 31.96 -28.86 -16.79
N ASP A 159 31.64 -28.48 -18.03
CA ASP A 159 31.92 -27.21 -18.68
C ASP A 159 30.72 -26.25 -18.70
N TRP A 160 29.58 -26.65 -18.14
CA TRP A 160 28.40 -25.80 -18.07
C TRP A 160 28.69 -24.53 -17.28
N ARG A 161 28.31 -23.37 -17.84
CA ARG A 161 28.40 -22.06 -17.18
C ARG A 161 27.06 -21.35 -17.26
N PRO A 162 26.63 -20.69 -16.17
CA PRO A 162 25.44 -19.85 -16.22
C PRO A 162 25.66 -18.67 -17.17
N ASN A 163 24.74 -18.51 -18.12
CA ASN A 163 24.74 -17.38 -19.06
C ASN A 163 24.05 -16.14 -18.48
N ASP A 164 23.25 -16.34 -17.43
CA ASP A 164 22.49 -15.29 -16.76
C ASP A 164 23.36 -14.57 -15.70
N PRO A 165 23.40 -13.22 -15.68
CA PRO A 165 24.15 -12.43 -14.70
C PRO A 165 23.76 -12.70 -13.23
N GLU A 166 22.49 -12.94 -12.93
CA GLU A 166 21.99 -13.22 -11.58
C GLU A 166 22.41 -14.62 -11.14
N GLN A 167 22.37 -15.60 -12.06
CA GLN A 167 22.87 -16.94 -11.78
C GLN A 167 24.39 -16.96 -11.54
N ARG A 168 25.15 -16.13 -12.26
CA ARG A 168 26.60 -15.98 -12.03
C ARG A 168 26.91 -15.44 -10.62
N ALA A 169 26.06 -14.58 -10.07
CA ALA A 169 26.22 -14.06 -8.71
C ALA A 169 25.98 -15.13 -7.62
N LEU A 170 25.14 -16.13 -7.90
CA LEU A 170 24.81 -17.23 -6.99
C LEU A 170 25.82 -18.38 -7.01
N PHE A 171 26.57 -18.54 -8.10
CA PHE A 171 27.63 -19.55 -8.25
C PHE A 171 29.00 -18.89 -8.45
N PRO A 172 29.47 -18.02 -7.53
CA PRO A 172 30.61 -17.14 -7.80
C PRO A 172 31.94 -17.89 -7.98
N ARG A 173 32.09 -19.12 -7.47
CA ARG A 173 33.32 -19.93 -7.62
C ARG A 173 33.03 -21.42 -7.53
N GLN A 174 32.95 -22.11 -8.67
CA GLN A 174 33.38 -23.50 -8.72
C GLN A 174 34.66 -23.58 -9.55
N ARG A 175 35.78 -23.71 -8.81
CA ARG A 175 37.15 -24.09 -9.22
C ARG A 175 38.01 -23.01 -9.89
N GLU A 176 38.80 -22.31 -9.07
CA GLU A 176 40.25 -22.30 -9.31
C GLU A 176 40.81 -23.57 -8.64
N LYS A 177 41.76 -24.22 -9.33
CA LYS A 177 42.34 -25.52 -9.01
C LYS A 177 42.94 -25.60 -7.61
#